data_AF-A0A8H6HGI5-F1
#
_entry.id   AF-A0A8H6HGI5-F1
#
_cell.length_a   1.000
_cell.length_b   1.000
_cell.length_c   1.000
_cell.angle_alpha   90.00
_cell.angle_beta   90.00
_cell.angle_gamma   90.00
#
_symmetry.space_group_name_H-M   'P 1'
#
loop_
_entity.id
_entity.type
_entity.pdbx_description
1 polymer ?
#
loop_
_entity_poly.entity_id
_entity_poly.type
_entity_poly.pdbx_seq_one_letter_code
_entity_poly.pdbx_strand_id
1 'polypeptide(L)'
;MSLSPEQLAKLTASFTYSQQLELFAFGIYTAYVYHYLTTLAEEVTAIWPQKWRAGKILFLVTRYTLIIFTAISILVGNRVGVVLPPKSCEFLYIGLYGPILSMQYL
;
A
#
# COMPACT_ATOMS: atom_id res chain seq x y z
N MET A 1 -27.63 -5.03 -20.93
CA MET A 1 -28.20 -4.78 -19.59
C MET A 1 -28.42 -3.28 -19.46
N SER A 2 -29.66 -2.78 -19.54
CA SER A 2 -29.95 -1.34 -19.45
C SER A 2 -30.16 -0.94 -17.99
N LEU A 3 -29.29 -0.09 -17.47
CA LEU A 3 -29.37 0.42 -16.09
C LEU A 3 -30.47 1.49 -15.98
N SER A 4 -31.22 1.45 -14.88
CA SER A 4 -32.14 2.54 -14.49
C SER A 4 -31.34 3.82 -14.16
N PRO A 5 -31.89 5.02 -14.41
CA PRO A 5 -31.22 6.29 -14.04
C PRO A 5 -30.85 6.39 -12.55
N GLU A 6 -31.62 5.77 -11.66
CA GLU A 6 -31.31 5.71 -10.23
C GLU A 6 -30.05 4.87 -9.95
N GLN A 7 -29.93 3.73 -10.64
CA GLN A 7 -28.77 2.83 -10.51
C GLN A 7 -27.52 3.50 -11.07
N LEU A 8 -27.66 4.24 -12.17
CA LEU A 8 -26.57 5.01 -12.76
C LEU A 8 -26.06 6.09 -11.81
N ALA A 9 -26.96 6.83 -11.14
CA ALA A 9 -26.57 7.86 -10.18
C ALA A 9 -25.80 7.27 -8.98
N LYS A 10 -26.30 6.16 -8.40
CA LYS A 10 -25.62 5.46 -7.30
C LYS A 10 -24.24 4.93 -7.71
N LEU A 11 -24.15 4.33 -8.89
CA LEU A 11 -22.88 3.82 -9.43
C LEU A 11 -21.88 4.96 -9.64
N THR A 12 -22.30 6.07 -10.24
CA THR A 12 -21.43 7.23 -10.49
C THR A 12 -20.91 7.85 -9.20
N ALA A 13 -21.76 7.93 -8.17
CA ALA A 13 -21.34 8.40 -6.85
C ALA A 13 -20.31 7.47 -6.20
N SER A 14 -20.55 6.15 -6.23
CA SER A 14 -19.61 5.16 -5.70
C SER A 14 -18.25 5.19 -6.41
N PHE A 15 -18.27 5.35 -7.73
CA PHE A 15 -17.06 5.42 -8.56
C PHE A 15 -16.28 6.72 -8.32
N THR A 16 -16.97 7.84 -8.14
CA THR A 16 -16.31 9.13 -7.83
C THR A 16 -15.62 9.07 -6.47
N TYR A 17 -16.27 8.46 -5.47
CA TYR A 17 -15.68 8.26 -4.16
C TYR A 17 -14.44 7.37 -4.21
N SER A 18 -14.49 6.23 -4.93
CA SER A 18 -13.33 5.35 -5.07
C SER A 18 -12.15 6.05 -5.76
N GLN A 19 -12.41 6.87 -6.79
CA GLN A 19 -11.35 7.63 -7.45
C GLN A 19 -10.66 8.63 -6.50
N GLN A 20 -11.42 9.30 -5.64
CA GLN A 20 -10.84 10.27 -4.69
C GLN A 20 -9.91 9.58 -3.69
N LEU A 21 -10.33 8.41 -3.17
CA LEU A 21 -9.49 7.62 -2.26
C LEU A 21 -8.21 7.14 -2.95
N GLU A 22 -8.30 6.67 -4.19
CA GLU A 22 -7.12 6.26 -4.97
C GLU A 22 -6.13 7.42 -5.14
N LEU A 23 -6.60 8.60 -5.55
CA LEU A 23 -5.74 9.77 -5.73
C LEU A 23 -5.07 10.21 -4.43
N PHE A 24 -5.82 10.19 -3.33
CA PHE A 24 -5.28 10.50 -2.01
C PHE A 24 -4.20 9.48 -1.59
N ALA A 25 -4.45 8.19 -1.80
CA ALA A 25 -3.48 7.13 -1.52
C ALA A 25 -2.19 7.31 -2.35
N PHE A 26 -2.29 7.63 -3.64
CA PHE A 26 -1.12 7.94 -4.48
C PHE A 26 -0.32 9.13 -3.94
N GLY A 27 -1.00 10.17 -3.46
CA GLY A 27 -0.35 11.31 -2.80
C GLY A 27 0.46 10.87 -1.57
N ILE A 28 -0.12 10.04 -0.72
CA ILE A 28 0.56 9.46 0.46
C ILE A 28 1.76 8.62 0.04
N TYR A 29 1.60 7.72 -0.92
CA TYR A 29 2.69 6.87 -1.42
C TYR A 29 3.85 7.70 -1.97
N THR A 30 3.55 8.73 -2.74
CA THR A 30 4.56 9.63 -3.30
C THR A 30 5.32 10.36 -2.20
N ALA A 31 4.60 10.94 -1.23
CA ALA A 31 5.20 11.62 -0.09
C ALA A 31 6.07 10.67 0.75
N TYR A 32 5.61 9.42 0.94
CA TYR A 32 6.34 8.40 1.67
C TYR A 32 7.63 7.99 0.96
N VAL A 33 7.58 7.73 -0.36
CA VAL A 33 8.77 7.41 -1.16
C VAL A 33 9.75 8.59 -1.14
N TYR A 34 9.27 9.82 -1.29
CA TYR A 34 10.11 11.01 -1.17
C TYR A 34 10.79 11.11 0.19
N HIS A 35 10.04 10.91 1.27
CA HIS A 35 10.59 10.90 2.62
C HIS A 35 11.64 9.79 2.82
N TYR A 36 11.38 8.59 2.29
CA TYR A 36 12.34 7.50 2.33
C TYR A 36 13.66 7.88 1.64
N LEU A 37 13.59 8.37 0.40
CA LEU A 37 14.77 8.71 -0.39
C LEU A 37 15.61 9.82 0.26
N THR A 38 14.94 10.84 0.80
CA THR A 38 15.63 11.98 1.45
C THR A 38 16.28 11.61 2.79
N THR A 39 15.73 10.62 3.51
CA THR A 39 16.26 10.18 4.81
C THR A 39 17.13 8.92 4.73
N LEU A 40 17.32 8.34 3.55
CA LEU A 40 18.08 7.09 3.38
C LEU A 40 19.56 7.26 3.76
N ALA A 41 20.18 8.38 3.40
CA ALA A 41 21.58 8.64 3.76
C ALA A 41 21.77 8.71 5.28
N GLU A 42 20.85 9.38 5.98
CA GLU A 42 20.83 9.45 7.44
C GLU A 42 20.58 8.09 8.07
N GLU A 43 19.67 7.28 7.50
CA GLU A 43 19.44 5.90 7.95
C GLU A 43 20.70 5.04 7.85
N VAL A 44 21.38 5.06 6.70
CA VAL A 44 22.59 4.26 6.46
C VAL A 44 23.71 4.67 7.41
N THR A 45 23.85 5.95 7.71
CA THR A 45 24.90 6.44 8.61
C THR A 45 24.56 6.24 10.08
N ALA A 46 23.30 6.44 10.48
CA ALA A 46 22.90 6.44 11.89
C ALA A 46 22.38 5.08 12.38
N ILE A 47 21.67 4.31 11.56
CA ILE A 47 20.95 3.10 11.98
C ILE A 47 21.72 1.83 11.62
N TRP A 48 22.29 1.75 10.42
CA TRP A 48 22.94 0.54 9.93
C TRP A 48 24.14 0.09 10.78
N PRO A 49 25.04 0.95 11.27
CA PRO A 49 26.15 0.52 12.12
C PRO A 49 25.74 0.16 13.55
N GLN A 50 24.51 0.45 13.97
CA GLN A 50 24.04 0.11 15.32
C GLN A 50 23.91 -1.40 15.50
N LYS A 51 24.16 -1.88 16.73
CA LYS A 51 23.92 -3.28 17.11
C LYS A 51 22.44 -3.64 16.91
N TRP A 52 22.19 -4.88 16.51
CA TRP A 52 20.84 -5.42 16.36
C TRP A 52 20.12 -5.47 17.71
N ARG A 53 19.29 -4.46 17.96
CA ARG A 53 18.41 -4.33 19.13
C ARG A 53 16.96 -4.25 18.65
N ALA A 54 16.02 -4.50 19.57
CA ALA A 54 14.59 -4.45 19.29
C ALA A 54 14.17 -3.15 18.56
N GLY A 55 14.70 -1.99 18.96
CA GLY A 55 14.42 -0.72 18.30
C GLY A 55 14.86 -0.67 16.83
N LYS A 56 16.05 -1.19 16.50
CA LYS A 56 16.55 -1.28 15.11
C LYS A 56 15.67 -2.23 14.30
N ILE A 57 15.32 -3.39 14.85
CA ILE A 57 14.46 -4.37 14.19
C ILE A 57 13.09 -3.75 13.90
N LEU A 58 12.45 -3.15 14.91
CA LEU A 58 11.15 -2.52 14.77
C LEU A 58 11.17 -1.39 13.73
N PHE A 59 12.20 -0.55 13.76
CA PHE A 59 12.38 0.54 12.79
C PHE A 59 12.48 -0.01 11.36
N LEU A 60 13.37 -0.98 11.12
CA LEU A 60 13.58 -1.56 9.80
C LEU A 60 12.34 -2.32 9.32
N VAL A 61 11.71 -3.13 10.16
CA VAL A 61 10.47 -3.86 9.81
C VAL A 61 9.38 -2.87 9.41
N THR A 62 9.14 -1.84 10.21
CA THR A 62 8.09 -0.84 9.91
C THR A 62 8.38 -0.12 8.60
N ARG A 63 9.62 0.33 8.40
CA ARG A 63 10.02 1.11 7.22
C ARG A 63 9.98 0.27 5.95
N TYR A 64 10.61 -0.90 5.93
CA TYR A 64 10.66 -1.71 4.71
C TYR A 64 9.33 -2.41 4.40
N THR A 65 8.50 -2.74 5.40
CA THR A 65 7.14 -3.26 5.14
C THR A 65 6.27 -2.24 4.41
N LEU A 66 6.32 -0.96 4.81
CA LEU A 66 5.57 0.10 4.14
C LEU A 66 6.06 0.36 2.70
N ILE A 67 7.37 0.26 2.45
CA ILE A 67 7.93 0.34 1.09
C ILE A 67 7.39 -0.80 0.22
N ILE A 68 7.42 -2.03 0.74
CA ILE A 68 6.91 -3.22 0.03
C ILE A 68 5.41 -3.07 -0.25
N PHE A 69 4.62 -2.67 0.74
CA PHE A 69 3.18 -2.43 0.59
C PHE A 69 2.89 -1.34 -0.45
N THR A 70 3.66 -0.25 -0.44
CA THR A 70 3.52 0.84 -1.41
C THR A 70 3.84 0.36 -2.84
N ALA A 71 4.95 -0.34 -3.02
CA ALA A 71 5.34 -0.89 -4.32
C ALA A 71 4.28 -1.84 -4.88
N ILE A 72 3.77 -2.74 -4.04
CA ILE A 72 2.71 -3.69 -4.44
C ILE A 72 1.42 -2.94 -4.75
N SER A 73 1.00 -1.98 -3.93
CA SER A 73 -0.22 -1.20 -4.17
C SER A 73 -0.19 -0.46 -5.51
N ILE A 74 0.98 0.04 -5.91
CA ILE A 74 1.18 0.67 -7.22
C ILE A 74 1.12 -0.36 -8.35
N LEU A 75 1.82 -1.50 -8.20
CA LEU A 75 1.92 -2.53 -9.24
C LEU A 75 0.61 -3.30 -9.47
N VAL A 76 -0.12 -3.59 -8.40
CA VAL A 76 -1.39 -4.35 -8.42
C VAL A 76 -2.59 -3.43 -8.64
N GLY A 77 -2.43 -2.13 -8.40
CA GLY A 77 -3.47 -1.15 -8.67
C GLY A 77 -3.98 -1.27 -10.11
N ASN A 78 -5.29 -1.15 -10.28
CA ASN A 78 -6.05 -1.42 -11.51
C ASN A 78 -5.62 -0.60 -12.75
N ARG A 79 -4.61 0.27 -12.65
CA ARG A 79 -4.19 1.21 -13.68
C ARG A 79 -2.86 0.86 -14.35
N VAL A 80 -2.02 0.01 -13.77
CA VAL A 80 -0.71 -0.35 -14.37
C VAL A 80 -0.83 -1.54 -15.34
N GLY A 81 -2.01 -2.18 -15.41
CA GLY A 81 -2.28 -3.26 -16.38
C GLY A 81 -1.46 -4.53 -16.15
N VAL A 82 -0.85 -4.67 -14.96
CA VAL A 82 -0.09 -5.87 -14.60
C VAL A 82 -1.07 -7.00 -14.32
N VAL A 83 -1.12 -7.99 -15.22
CA VAL A 83 -1.88 -9.21 -14.99
C VAL A 83 -1.07 -10.13 -14.09
N LEU A 84 -1.48 -10.25 -12.83
CA LEU A 84 -0.86 -11.16 -11.87
C LEU A 84 -1.39 -12.58 -12.03
N PRO A 85 -0.53 -13.61 -11.94
CA PRO A 85 -0.97 -14.99 -11.81
C PRO A 85 -1.85 -15.17 -10.56
N PRO A 86 -2.86 -16.07 -10.58
CA PRO A 86 -3.75 -16.29 -9.44
C PRO A 86 -3.01 -16.62 -8.12
N LYS A 87 -1.93 -17.41 -8.21
CA LYS A 87 -1.09 -17.75 -7.05
C LYS A 87 -0.37 -16.53 -6.46
N SER A 88 0.01 -15.57 -7.29
CA SER A 88 0.63 -14.33 -6.85
C SER A 88 -0.38 -13.44 -6.12
N CYS A 89 -1.63 -13.37 -6.59
CA CYS A 89 -2.69 -12.66 -5.88
C CYS A 89 -2.99 -13.26 -4.51
N GLU A 90 -3.06 -14.58 -4.40
CA GLU A 90 -3.30 -15.28 -3.14
C GLU A 90 -2.20 -15.00 -2.11
N PHE A 91 -0.94 -15.10 -2.53
CA PHE A 91 0.20 -14.80 -1.67
C PHE A 91 0.20 -13.34 -1.21
N LEU A 92 -0.08 -12.39 -2.11
CA LEU A 92 -0.14 -10.97 -1.78
C LEU A 92 -1.30 -10.65 -0.83
N TYR A 93 -2.47 -11.28 -1.04
CA TYR A 93 -3.63 -11.09 -0.19
C TYR A 93 -3.37 -11.60 1.23
N ILE A 94 -2.87 -12.83 1.37
CA ILE A 94 -2.58 -13.43 2.68
C ILE A 94 -1.43 -12.70 3.38
N GLY A 95 -0.34 -12.39 2.66
CA GLY A 95 0.85 -11.80 3.24
C GLY A 95 0.70 -10.34 3.66
N LEU A 96 -0.03 -9.52 2.88
CA LEU A 96 -0.19 -8.08 3.16
C LEU A 96 -1.48 -7.75 3.92
N TYR A 97 -2.59 -8.36 3.52
CA TYR A 97 -3.91 -8.02 4.07
C TYR A 97 -4.32 -8.96 5.21
N GLY A 98 -3.79 -10.19 5.27
CA GLY A 98 -4.05 -11.13 6.36
C GLY A 98 -3.77 -10.58 7.76
N PRO A 99 -2.60 -9.94 8.01
CA PRO A 99 -2.30 -9.34 9.32
C PRO A 99 -3.25 -8.19 9.68
N ILE A 100 -3.63 -7.36 8.70
CA ILE A 100 -4.48 -6.19 8.89
C ILE A 100 -5.93 -6.62 9.18
N LEU A 101 -6.45 -7.63 8.47
CA LEU A 101 -7.77 -8.20 8.72
C LEU A 101 -7.84 -8.84 10.11
N SER A 102 -6.79 -9.53 10.57
CA SER A 102 -6.77 -10.14 11.91
C SER A 102 -6.83 -9.12 13.06
N MET A 103 -6.40 -7.87 12.84
CA MET A 103 -6.52 -6.77 13.81
C MET A 103 -7.90 -6.11 13.83
N GLN A 104 -8.74 -6.28 12.80
CA GLN A 104 -10.12 -5.74 12.80
C GLN A 104 -11.12 -6.63 13.55
N TYR A 105 -10.72 -7.86 13.90
CA TYR A 105 -11.53 -8.84 14.65
C TYR A 105 -11.07 -9.03 16.11
N LEU A 106 -10.19 -8.15 16.61
CA LEU A 106 -9.78 -8.01 18.01
C LEU A 106 -10.33 -6.71 18.59
#